data_AF-A0A6J6WCD6-F1
#
_entry.id   AF-A0A6J6WCD6-F1
#
_cell.length_a   1.000
_cell.length_b   1.000
_cell.length_c   1.000
_cell.angle_alpha   90.00
_cell.angle_beta   90.00
_cell.angle_gamma   90.00
#
_symmetry.space_group_name_H-M   'P 1'
#
loop_
_entity.id
_entity.type
_entity.pdbx_description
1 polymer ?
#
loop_
_entity_poly.entity_id
_entity_poly.type
_entity_poly.pdbx_seq_one_letter_code
_entity_poly.pdbx_strand_id
1 'polypeptide(L)'
;MEKSQFSRLRSLPGTQQFLDLLSSAGYSEEGENQRTIKLVLSARESAELPAELATFLFAMVDAVQRGGEVTVTMPRDLISTQEAAEILGVSRPTVVRLLESGKIPFEKIGSHRRINKGDVLFYREARRRAEYQAFTLSVMDEDEEEDFEQVLLELREVRRHLAEVRRRSSNI
;
A
#
# COMPACT_ATOMS: atom_id res chain seq x y z
N MET A 1 1.57 11.24 -13.28
CA MET A 1 2.54 10.64 -14.24
C MET A 1 2.09 9.30 -14.82
N GLU A 2 0.86 8.81 -14.57
CA GLU A 2 0.38 7.49 -15.04
C GLU A 2 -0.11 7.45 -16.51
N LYS A 3 -0.57 8.56 -17.09
CA LYS A 3 -1.16 8.57 -18.45
C LYS A 3 -0.23 8.06 -19.56
N SER A 4 1.09 8.10 -19.36
CA SER A 4 2.07 7.73 -20.37
C SER A 4 2.25 6.21 -20.56
N GLN A 5 1.91 5.38 -19.56
CA GLN A 5 2.01 3.92 -19.69
C GLN A 5 0.81 3.34 -20.43
N PHE A 6 -0.40 3.89 -20.19
CA PHE A 6 -1.63 3.45 -20.84
C PHE A 6 -1.75 3.88 -22.31
N SER A 7 -1.07 4.95 -22.73
CA SER A 7 -1.09 5.37 -24.14
C SER A 7 -0.43 4.34 -25.07
N ARG A 8 0.51 3.52 -24.56
CA ARG A 8 1.17 2.46 -25.32
C ARG A 8 0.32 1.20 -25.47
N LEU A 9 -0.72 1.03 -24.65
CA LEU A 9 -1.63 -0.11 -24.77
C LEU A 9 -2.56 0.02 -25.98
N ARG A 10 -2.84 1.25 -26.44
CA ARG A 10 -3.65 1.53 -27.64
C ARG A 10 -3.00 1.04 -28.96
N SER A 11 -1.71 0.69 -28.96
CA SER A 11 -1.01 0.22 -30.16
C SER A 11 -0.88 -1.32 -30.25
N LEU A 12 -1.45 -2.06 -29.29
CA LEU A 12 -1.41 -3.52 -29.32
C LEU A 12 -2.50 -4.07 -30.26
N PRO A 13 -2.24 -5.15 -31.02
CA PRO A 13 -3.24 -5.72 -31.91
C PRO A 13 -4.52 -6.11 -31.12
N GLY A 14 -5.70 -5.89 -31.70
CA GLY A 14 -6.99 -6.19 -31.07
C GLY A 14 -7.51 -5.17 -30.05
N THR A 15 -6.66 -4.26 -29.54
CA THR A 15 -7.12 -3.24 -28.59
C THR A 15 -8.08 -2.23 -29.20
N GLN A 16 -7.84 -1.78 -30.44
CA GLN A 16 -8.77 -0.85 -31.11
C GLN A 16 -10.16 -1.48 -31.30
N GLN A 17 -10.22 -2.74 -31.73
CA GLN A 17 -11.47 -3.48 -31.91
C GLN A 17 -12.25 -3.62 -30.60
N PHE A 18 -11.54 -3.82 -29.48
CA PHE A 18 -12.14 -3.86 -28.16
C PHE A 18 -12.56 -2.48 -27.65
N LEU A 19 -11.76 -1.43 -27.87
CA LEU A 19 -12.13 -0.06 -27.53
C LEU A 19 -13.35 0.40 -28.33
N ASP A 20 -13.47 -0.01 -29.59
CA ASP A 20 -14.64 0.22 -30.42
C ASP A 20 -15.86 -0.55 -29.88
N LEU A 21 -15.67 -1.80 -29.44
CA LEU A 21 -16.72 -2.60 -28.80
C LEU A 21 -17.19 -1.94 -27.51
N LEU A 22 -16.27 -1.49 -26.64
CA LEU A 22 -16.60 -0.73 -25.44
C LEU A 22 -17.35 0.55 -25.80
N SER A 23 -16.86 1.31 -26.78
CA SER A 23 -17.52 2.54 -27.24
C SER A 23 -18.95 2.26 -27.73
N SER A 24 -19.14 1.18 -28.50
CA SER A 24 -20.46 0.74 -28.97
C SER A 24 -21.38 0.24 -27.85
N ALA A 25 -20.81 -0.28 -26.77
CA ALA A 25 -21.53 -0.68 -25.55
C ALA A 25 -21.80 0.51 -24.61
N GLY A 26 -21.49 1.74 -25.02
CA GLY A 26 -21.76 2.97 -24.26
C GLY A 26 -20.67 3.36 -23.27
N TYR A 27 -19.44 2.86 -23.44
CA TYR A 27 -18.27 3.34 -22.71
C TYR A 27 -17.72 4.61 -23.37
N SER A 28 -17.58 5.69 -22.60
CA SER A 28 -16.89 6.91 -23.03
C SER A 28 -15.84 7.29 -21.99
N GLU A 29 -14.64 7.67 -22.44
CA GLU A 29 -13.50 8.07 -21.58
C GLU A 29 -13.77 9.36 -20.76
N GLU A 30 -14.89 10.05 -21.00
CA GLU A 30 -15.17 11.40 -20.48
C GLU A 30 -16.10 11.45 -19.26
N GLY A 31 -16.54 10.30 -18.73
CA GLY A 31 -17.40 10.27 -17.54
C GLY A 31 -16.66 9.85 -16.27
N GLU A 32 -16.69 10.66 -15.22
CA GLU A 32 -16.28 10.36 -13.82
C GLU A 32 -17.00 9.15 -13.18
N ASN A 33 -17.73 8.34 -13.95
CA ASN A 33 -18.48 7.20 -13.46
C ASN A 33 -17.64 5.94 -13.68
N GLN A 34 -17.05 5.43 -12.59
CA GLN A 34 -16.33 4.15 -12.50
C GLN A 34 -17.23 2.99 -12.94
N ARG A 35 -17.28 2.71 -14.24
CA ARG A 35 -18.04 1.57 -14.78
C ARG A 35 -17.10 0.38 -14.90
N THR A 36 -17.33 -0.63 -14.07
CA THR A 36 -16.56 -1.87 -14.01
C THR A 36 -17.03 -2.86 -15.09
N ILE A 37 -16.12 -3.69 -15.59
CA ILE A 37 -16.39 -4.84 -16.44
C ILE A 37 -16.28 -6.10 -15.57
N LYS A 38 -17.23 -7.00 -15.71
CA LYS A 38 -17.23 -8.28 -15.00
C LYS A 38 -16.42 -9.30 -15.79
N LEU A 39 -15.22 -9.62 -15.31
CA LEU A 39 -14.44 -10.75 -15.79
C LEU A 39 -15.00 -12.04 -15.18
N VAL A 40 -15.48 -12.95 -16.02
CA VAL A 40 -15.96 -14.26 -15.58
C VAL A 40 -14.85 -15.27 -15.80
N LEU A 41 -14.30 -15.81 -14.71
CA LEU A 41 -13.25 -16.83 -14.72
C LEU A 41 -13.86 -18.23 -14.79
N SER A 42 -15.01 -18.44 -14.13
CA SER A 42 -15.82 -19.65 -14.20
C SER A 42 -17.29 -19.32 -13.88
N ALA A 43 -18.20 -20.29 -14.04
CA ALA A 43 -19.63 -20.10 -13.76
C ALA A 43 -19.95 -19.58 -12.34
N ARG A 44 -19.02 -19.71 -11.38
CA ARG A 44 -19.17 -19.24 -10.00
C ARG A 44 -18.19 -18.15 -9.61
N GLU A 45 -17.23 -17.81 -10.46
CA GLU A 45 -16.14 -16.91 -10.11
C GLU A 45 -16.07 -15.77 -11.11
N SER A 46 -16.21 -14.56 -10.58
CA SER A 46 -16.12 -13.35 -11.37
C SER A 46 -15.49 -12.22 -10.57
N ALA A 47 -14.68 -11.42 -11.24
CA ALA A 47 -14.08 -10.21 -10.68
C ALA A 47 -14.62 -8.98 -11.41
N GLU A 48 -14.91 -7.92 -10.66
CA GLU A 48 -15.19 -6.61 -11.24
C GLU A 48 -13.88 -5.86 -11.44
N LEU A 49 -13.65 -5.39 -12.67
CA LEU A 49 -12.42 -4.74 -13.08
C LEU A 49 -12.73 -3.38 -13.69
N PRO A 50 -11.92 -2.34 -13.45
CA PRO A 50 -11.94 -1.12 -14.25
C PRO A 50 -11.83 -1.42 -15.76
N ALA A 51 -12.51 -0.64 -16.59
CA ALA A 51 -12.55 -0.85 -18.04
C ALA A 51 -11.14 -0.83 -18.69
N GLU A 52 -10.25 -0.03 -18.11
CA GLU A 52 -8.85 0.09 -18.51
C GLU A 52 -8.08 -1.22 -18.30
N LEU A 53 -8.34 -1.93 -17.19
CA LEU A 53 -7.73 -3.23 -16.93
C LEU A 53 -8.26 -4.33 -17.86
N ALA A 54 -9.55 -4.28 -18.23
CA ALA A 54 -10.09 -5.22 -19.22
C ALA A 54 -9.39 -5.08 -20.58
N THR A 55 -9.13 -3.85 -21.02
CA THR A 55 -8.43 -3.57 -22.29
C THR A 55 -7.02 -4.16 -22.28
N PHE A 56 -6.32 -4.00 -21.15
CA PHE A 56 -5.01 -4.62 -20.95
C PHE A 56 -5.05 -6.14 -21.04
N LEU A 57 -6.01 -6.78 -20.36
CA LEU A 57 -6.17 -8.24 -20.39
C LEU A 57 -6.48 -8.76 -21.80
N PHE A 58 -7.35 -8.08 -22.56
CA PHE A 58 -7.62 -8.45 -23.95
C PHE A 58 -6.36 -8.39 -24.82
N ALA A 59 -5.56 -7.33 -24.67
CA ALA A 59 -4.31 -7.19 -25.40
C ALA A 59 -3.31 -8.32 -25.07
N MET A 60 -3.24 -8.72 -23.80
CA MET A 60 -2.42 -9.86 -23.38
C MET A 60 -2.92 -11.17 -24.00
N VAL A 61 -4.24 -11.42 -23.98
CA VAL A 61 -4.83 -12.64 -24.54
C VAL A 61 -4.61 -12.71 -26.05
N ASP A 62 -4.81 -11.62 -26.79
CA ASP A 62 -4.54 -11.56 -28.23
C ASP A 62 -3.05 -11.81 -28.53
N ALA A 63 -2.14 -11.22 -27.76
CA ALA A 63 -0.71 -11.45 -27.90
C ALA A 63 -0.34 -12.94 -27.71
N VAL A 64 -0.91 -13.60 -26.69
CA VAL A 64 -0.70 -15.04 -26.47
C VAL A 64 -1.31 -15.89 -27.59
N GLN A 65 -2.52 -15.56 -28.06
CA GLN A 65 -3.18 -16.31 -29.16
C GLN A 65 -2.38 -16.27 -30.46
N ARG A 66 -1.62 -15.19 -30.71
CA ARG A 66 -0.73 -15.06 -31.87
C ARG A 66 0.63 -15.75 -31.69
N GLY A 67 0.81 -16.50 -30.60
CA GLY A 67 2.07 -17.18 -30.27
C GLY A 67 3.13 -16.25 -29.66
N GLY A 68 2.73 -15.06 -29.20
CA GLY A 68 3.61 -14.15 -28.48
C GLY A 68 3.80 -14.55 -27.01
N GLU A 69 4.89 -14.08 -26.42
CA GLU A 69 5.16 -14.21 -24.99
C GLU A 69 4.73 -12.93 -24.25
N VAL A 70 4.06 -13.09 -23.11
CA VAL A 70 3.62 -11.97 -22.26
C VAL A 70 4.27 -12.10 -20.90
N THR A 71 5.13 -11.14 -20.56
CA THR A 71 5.81 -11.07 -19.26
C THR A 71 5.22 -9.95 -18.42
N VAL A 72 4.66 -10.31 -17.25
CA VAL A 72 4.21 -9.34 -16.25
C VAL A 72 5.31 -9.14 -15.22
N THR A 73 5.95 -7.98 -15.26
CA THR A 73 7.01 -7.63 -14.30
C THR A 73 6.49 -6.54 -13.36
N MET A 74 6.36 -6.84 -12.08
CA MET A 74 6.17 -5.81 -11.07
C MET A 74 7.52 -5.16 -10.77
N PRO A 75 7.68 -3.83 -10.93
CA PRO A 75 8.91 -3.16 -10.54
C PRO A 75 9.14 -3.41 -9.04
N ARG A 76 10.26 -4.04 -8.69
CA ARG A 76 10.68 -4.14 -7.29
C ARG A 76 11.29 -2.80 -6.90
N ASP A 77 10.54 -1.98 -6.16
CA ASP A 77 11.04 -0.74 -5.56
C ASP A 77 11.93 -1.11 -4.36
N LEU A 78 13.20 -1.40 -4.66
CA LEU A 78 14.19 -1.82 -3.67
C LEU A 78 14.75 -0.62 -2.92
N ILE A 79 14.46 -0.54 -1.64
CA ILE A 79 14.90 0.53 -0.75
C ILE A 79 16.00 0.05 0.20
N SER A 80 16.76 1.00 0.72
CA SER A 80 17.76 0.78 1.75
C SER A 80 17.12 0.54 3.12
N THR A 81 17.92 0.03 4.06
CA THR A 81 17.52 -0.06 5.48
C THR A 81 17.22 1.28 6.11
N GLN A 82 17.74 2.38 5.55
CA GLN A 82 17.53 3.73 6.07
C GLN A 82 16.16 4.26 5.63
N GLU A 83 15.83 4.16 4.34
CA GLU A 83 14.50 4.52 3.83
C GLU A 83 13.41 3.66 4.48
N ALA A 84 13.65 2.37 4.69
CA ALA A 84 12.71 1.52 5.41
C ALA A 84 12.53 1.97 6.88
N ALA A 85 13.58 2.45 7.53
CA ALA A 85 13.52 2.96 8.90
C ALA A 85 12.66 4.23 8.98
N GLU A 86 12.80 5.13 8.00
CA GLU A 86 11.97 6.33 7.85
C GLU A 86 10.50 5.96 7.62
N ILE A 87 10.20 5.01 6.73
CA ILE A 87 8.82 4.55 6.46
C ILE A 87 8.15 3.94 7.69
N LEU A 88 8.92 3.17 8.48
CA LEU A 88 8.44 2.49 9.67
C LEU A 88 8.45 3.37 10.93
N GLY A 89 9.08 4.54 10.88
CA GLY A 89 9.23 5.42 12.05
C GLY A 89 10.06 4.80 13.17
N VAL A 90 11.07 4.00 12.83
CA VAL A 90 11.96 3.32 13.80
C VAL A 90 13.43 3.57 13.47
N SER A 91 14.34 3.18 14.36
CA SER A 91 15.77 3.28 14.09
C SER A 91 16.25 2.25 13.07
N ARG A 92 17.30 2.59 12.29
CA ARG A 92 17.93 1.65 11.33
C ARG A 92 18.35 0.32 11.97
N PRO A 93 18.96 0.26 13.18
CA PRO A 93 19.26 -1.01 13.83
C PRO A 93 18.01 -1.85 14.11
N THR A 94 16.87 -1.22 14.40
CA THR A 94 15.59 -1.93 14.57
C THR A 94 15.17 -2.60 13.28
N VAL A 95 15.27 -1.90 12.13
CA VAL A 95 15.00 -2.51 10.82
C VAL A 95 15.92 -3.69 10.58
N VAL A 96 17.23 -3.57 10.84
CA VAL A 96 18.17 -4.69 10.67
C VAL A 96 17.76 -5.90 11.50
N ARG A 97 17.36 -5.71 12.75
CA ARG A 97 16.84 -6.80 13.60
C ARG A 97 15.55 -7.43 13.04
N LEU A 98 14.65 -6.63 12.48
CA LEU A 98 13.44 -7.14 11.81
C LEU A 98 13.78 -7.98 10.58
N LEU A 99 14.76 -7.56 9.78
CA LEU A 99 15.25 -8.31 8.63
C LEU A 99 15.90 -9.64 9.07
N GLU A 100 16.80 -9.59 10.05
CA GLU A 100 17.53 -10.77 10.53
C GLU A 100 16.65 -11.78 11.27
N SER A 101 15.56 -11.32 11.89
CA SER A 101 14.52 -12.19 12.46
C SER A 101 13.52 -12.73 11.44
N GLY A 102 13.68 -12.40 10.15
CA GLY A 102 12.82 -12.89 9.07
C GLY A 102 11.42 -12.25 9.03
N LYS A 103 11.18 -11.18 9.79
CA LYS A 103 9.87 -10.51 9.83
C LYS A 103 9.58 -9.70 8.57
N ILE A 104 10.62 -9.27 7.86
CA ILE A 104 10.53 -8.57 6.59
C ILE A 104 11.55 -9.21 5.65
N PRO A 105 11.15 -9.71 4.47
CA PRO A 105 12.07 -10.23 3.48
C PRO A 105 13.09 -9.18 3.03
N PHE A 106 14.32 -9.60 2.74
CA PHE A 106 15.34 -8.74 2.15
C PHE A 106 16.29 -9.54 1.29
N GLU A 107 16.98 -8.84 0.40
CA GLU A 107 18.04 -9.39 -0.44
C GLU A 107 19.36 -8.70 -0.09
N LYS A 108 20.48 -9.41 -0.26
CA LYS A 108 21.80 -8.79 -0.23
C LYS A 108 22.27 -8.55 -1.65
N ILE A 109 22.44 -7.28 -2.02
CA ILE A 109 23.05 -6.88 -3.29
C ILE A 109 24.44 -6.34 -2.97
N GLY A 110 25.46 -7.15 -3.24
CA GLY A 110 26.81 -6.95 -2.73
C GLY A 110 26.80 -6.95 -1.19
N SER A 111 27.34 -5.89 -0.60
CA SER A 111 27.41 -5.74 0.87
C SER A 111 26.16 -5.12 1.50
N HIS A 112 25.22 -4.62 0.69
CA HIS A 112 24.07 -3.86 1.20
C HIS A 112 22.79 -4.70 1.21
N ARG A 113 22.00 -4.54 2.27
CA ARG A 113 20.64 -5.09 2.34
C ARG A 113 19.69 -4.20 1.54
N ARG A 114 18.89 -4.82 0.69
CA ARG A 114 17.85 -4.20 -0.13
C ARG A 114 16.51 -4.84 0.22
N ILE A 115 15.49 -4.01 0.36
CA ILE A 115 14.20 -4.41 0.89
C ILE A 115 13.16 -3.96 -0.13
N ASN A 116 12.22 -4.84 -0.50
CA ASN A 116 11.11 -4.39 -1.32
C ASN A 116 10.24 -3.44 -0.47
N LYS A 117 10.00 -2.23 -0.97
CA LYS A 117 9.16 -1.23 -0.29
C LYS A 117 7.75 -1.75 -0.01
N GLY A 118 7.20 -2.58 -0.88
CA GLY A 118 5.91 -3.25 -0.69
C GLY A 118 5.88 -4.08 0.59
N ASP A 119 6.94 -4.86 0.85
CA ASP A 119 7.05 -5.69 2.06
C ASP A 119 7.15 -4.83 3.33
N VAL A 120 7.83 -3.68 3.26
CA VAL A 120 7.90 -2.72 4.37
C VAL A 120 6.54 -2.11 4.68
N LEU A 121 5.79 -1.72 3.65
CA LEU A 121 4.44 -1.17 3.81
C LEU A 121 3.47 -2.22 4.38
N PHE A 122 3.53 -3.45 3.86
CA PHE A 122 2.75 -4.57 4.37
C PHE A 122 3.03 -4.83 5.86
N TYR A 123 4.30 -4.88 6.25
CA TYR A 123 4.69 -5.05 7.64
C TYR A 123 4.16 -3.92 8.52
N ARG A 124 4.24 -2.66 8.06
CA ARG A 124 3.73 -1.49 8.79
C ARG A 124 2.24 -1.60 9.06
N GLU A 125 1.48 -2.03 8.06
CA GLU A 125 0.03 -2.18 8.16
C GLU A 125 -0.37 -3.35 9.07
N ALA A 126 0.31 -4.49 8.95
CA ALA A 126 0.11 -5.63 9.85
C ALA A 126 0.40 -5.24 11.31
N ARG A 127 1.50 -4.51 11.55
CA ARG A 127 1.85 -3.98 12.88
C ARG A 127 0.79 -3.03 13.42
N ARG A 128 0.33 -2.07 12.61
CA ARG A 128 -0.74 -1.14 13.01
C ARG A 128 -2.03 -1.86 13.38
N ARG A 129 -2.41 -2.88 12.60
CA ARG A 129 -3.60 -3.70 12.90
C ARG A 129 -3.46 -4.44 14.22
N ALA A 130 -2.29 -5.03 14.50
CA ALA A 130 -2.03 -5.69 15.78
C ALA A 130 -2.06 -4.71 16.97
N GLU A 131 -1.47 -3.52 16.82
CA GLU A 131 -1.50 -2.46 17.84
C GLU A 131 -2.95 -2.00 18.11
N TYR A 132 -3.76 -1.82 17.06
CA TYR A 132 -5.18 -1.46 17.20
C TYR A 132 -6.00 -2.56 17.87
N GLN A 133 -5.77 -3.83 17.53
CA GLN A 133 -6.42 -4.97 18.19
C GLN A 133 -6.06 -5.05 19.66
N ALA A 134 -4.78 -4.90 20.01
CA ALA A 134 -4.32 -4.91 21.40
C ALA A 134 -4.92 -3.75 22.20
N PHE A 135 -4.97 -2.54 21.63
CA PHE A 135 -5.63 -1.39 22.25
C PHE A 135 -7.13 -1.60 22.45
N THR A 136 -7.81 -2.16 21.45
CA THR A 136 -9.24 -2.45 21.56
C THR A 136 -9.51 -3.46 22.67
N LEU A 137 -8.69 -4.51 22.77
CA LEU A 137 -8.80 -5.50 23.85
C LEU A 137 -8.54 -4.88 25.23
N SER A 138 -7.54 -4.01 25.38
CA SER A 138 -7.27 -3.36 26.67
C SER A 138 -8.37 -2.38 27.08
N VAL A 139 -8.99 -1.68 26.12
CA VAL A 139 -10.10 -0.75 26.40
C VAL A 139 -11.41 -1.47 26.71
N MET A 140 -11.60 -2.70 26.21
CA MET A 140 -12.79 -3.52 26.52
C MET A 140 -12.68 -4.30 27.83
N ASP A 141 -11.46 -4.48 28.37
CA ASP A 141 -11.24 -5.08 29.69
C ASP A 141 -11.35 -4.06 30.83
N GLU A 142 -11.38 -2.76 30.52
CA GLU A 142 -11.60 -1.66 31.47
C GLU A 142 -13.05 -1.16 31.37
N ASP A 143 -14.00 -1.92 31.92
CA ASP A 143 -15.25 -1.36 32.48
C ASP A 143 -14.96 -0.68 33.85
N GLU A 144 -13.87 0.08 33.93
CA GLU A 144 -13.66 1.04 35.02
C GLU A 144 -13.94 2.42 34.43
N GLU A 145 -15.05 3.01 34.85
CA GLU A 145 -15.32 4.45 34.72
C GLU A 145 -14.29 5.24 35.54
N GLU A 146 -13.00 5.17 35.22
CA GLU A 146 -12.08 6.24 35.57
C GLU A 146 -12.33 7.36 34.57
N ASP A 147 -12.85 8.47 35.07
CA ASP A 147 -13.28 9.62 34.32
C ASP A 147 -12.15 10.03 33.37
N PHE A 148 -12.28 9.74 32.07
CA PHE A 148 -11.28 10.08 31.05
C PHE A 148 -10.87 11.56 31.13
N GLU A 149 -11.76 12.44 31.62
CA GLU A 149 -11.47 13.83 31.91
C GLU A 149 -10.38 14.03 32.97
N GLN A 150 -10.35 13.21 34.02
CA GLN A 150 -9.41 13.31 35.14
C GLN A 150 -7.99 12.91 34.70
N VAL A 151 -7.85 11.83 33.93
CA VAL A 151 -6.57 11.41 33.32
C VAL A 151 -6.05 12.47 32.33
N LEU A 152 -6.94 13.06 31.53
CA LEU A 152 -6.60 14.16 30.60
C LEU A 152 -6.14 15.42 31.33
N LEU A 153 -6.74 15.73 32.47
CA LEU A 153 -6.33 16.83 33.35
C LEU A 153 -4.94 16.59 33.92
N GLU A 154 -4.68 15.40 34.45
CA GLU A 154 -3.39 15.03 35.05
C GLU A 154 -2.26 15.09 34.00
N LEU A 155 -2.48 14.53 32.81
CA LEU A 155 -1.51 14.60 31.71
C LEU A 155 -1.25 16.03 31.21
N ARG A 156 -2.25 16.92 31.25
CA ARG A 156 -2.07 18.35 30.93
C ARG A 156 -1.20 19.05 31.97
N GLU A 157 -1.34 18.71 33.24
CA GLU A 157 -0.53 19.26 34.33
C GLU A 157 0.92 18.80 34.23
N VAL A 158 1.15 17.51 33.98
CA VAL A 158 2.50 16.96 33.76
C VAL A 158 3.17 17.65 32.57
N ARG A 159 2.47 17.83 31.45
CA ARG A 159 3.00 18.55 30.28
C ARG A 159 3.30 20.02 30.57
N ARG A 160 2.46 20.69 31.35
CA ARG A 160 2.68 22.09 31.76
C ARG A 160 3.95 22.21 32.61
N HIS A 161 4.11 21.30 33.56
CA HIS A 161 5.26 21.31 34.47
C HIS A 161 6.58 20.97 33.76
N LEU A 162 6.57 19.99 32.84
CA LEU A 162 7.73 19.69 32.00
C LEU A 162 8.13 20.84 31.07
N ALA A 163 7.16 21.63 30.59
CA ALA A 163 7.43 22.81 29.78
C ALA A 163 8.11 23.93 30.60
N GLU A 164 7.73 24.10 31.87
CA GLU A 164 8.36 25.05 32.79
C GLU A 164 9.79 24.63 33.16
N VAL A 165 10.00 23.34 33.42
CA VAL A 165 11.34 22.78 33.69
C VAL A 165 12.26 23.01 32.50
N ARG A 166 11.80 22.75 31.26
CA ARG A 166 12.58 23.00 30.05
C ARG A 166 12.92 24.48 29.84
N ARG A 167 12.02 25.41 30.17
CA ARG A 167 12.30 26.85 30.09
C ARG A 167 13.34 27.29 31.12
N ARG A 168 13.38 26.66 32.30
CA ARG A 168 14.39 26.94 33.34
C ARG A 168 15.77 26.41 33.00
N SER A 169 15.83 25.21 32.41
CA SER A 169 17.10 24.59 32.00
C SER A 169 17.74 25.20 30.74
N SER A 170 17.00 26.03 29.99
CA SER A 170 17.51 26.71 28.79
C SER A 170 18.06 28.13 29.05
N ASN A 171 18.08 28.59 30.31
CA ASN A 171 18.46 29.96 30.68
C ASN A 171 19.65 30.03 31.68
N ILE A 172 20.47 28.97 31.71
CA ILE A 172 21.77 28.87 32.41
C ILE A 172 22.80 28.42 31.37
#